data_AF-A0A484GIX8-F1
#
_entry.id   AF-A0A484GIX8-F1
#
_cell.length_a   1.000
_cell.length_b   1.000
_cell.length_c   1.000
_cell.angle_alpha   90.00
_cell.angle_beta   90.00
_cell.angle_gamma   90.00
#
_symmetry.space_group_name_H-M   'P 1'
#
loop_
_entity.id
_entity.type
_entity.pdbx_description
1 polymer ?
#
loop_
_entity_poly.entity_id
_entity_poly.type
_entity_poly.pdbx_seq_one_letter_code
_entity_poly.pdbx_strand_id
1 'polypeptide(L)' 'SGSKRKSSGDVAGTVKKGHAITMETKVKVIKRVERGKKMLDIAHSYNMNHSIVVTNLQNKDKIMEHVKS' A
#
# COMPACT_ATOMS: atom_id res chain seq x y z
N SER A 1 17.25 -3.49 -27.72
CA SER A 1 16.48 -4.63 -27.23
C SER A 1 15.75 -4.21 -25.95
N GLY A 2 14.47 -3.88 -26.05
CA GLY A 2 13.63 -3.50 -24.91
C GLY A 2 12.35 -4.33 -24.96
N SER A 3 12.36 -5.47 -24.28
CA SER A 3 11.29 -6.47 -24.32
C SER A 3 9.98 -5.91 -23.76
N LYS A 4 9.06 -5.63 -24.69
CA LYS A 4 7.61 -5.87 -24.67
C LYS A 4 7.08 -6.53 -23.38
N ARG A 5 6.29 -5.80 -22.59
CA ARG A 5 5.32 -6.41 -21.67
C ARG A 5 3.94 -6.37 -22.32
N LYS A 6 3.56 -7.47 -22.99
CA LYS A 6 2.15 -7.80 -23.24
C LYS A 6 1.66 -8.56 -22.01
N SER A 7 0.64 -8.05 -21.34
CA SER A 7 -0.20 -8.83 -20.45
C SER A 7 -1.64 -8.49 -20.82
N SER A 8 -2.17 -9.26 -21.77
CA SER A 8 -3.62 -9.41 -21.94
C SER A 8 -4.08 -10.29 -20.79
N GLY A 9 -5.08 -9.79 -20.09
CA GLY A 9 -5.67 -10.39 -18.91
C GLY A 9 -6.88 -9.55 -18.56
N ASP A 10 -7.93 -9.71 -19.34
CA ASP A 10 -9.26 -9.18 -19.09
C ASP A 10 -9.78 -9.74 -17.76
N VAL A 11 -9.41 -9.09 -16.66
CA VAL A 11 -10.12 -9.24 -15.39
C VAL A 11 -11.18 -8.15 -15.38
N ALA A 12 -12.43 -8.57 -15.61
CA ALA A 12 -13.60 -7.80 -15.25
C ALA A 12 -13.51 -7.46 -13.76
N GLY A 13 -13.06 -6.25 -13.47
CA GLY A 13 -12.82 -5.79 -12.11
C GLY A 13 -12.64 -4.29 -12.13
N THR A 14 -13.76 -3.59 -11.99
CA THR A 14 -13.90 -2.17 -11.60
C THR A 14 -12.62 -1.35 -11.65
N VAL A 15 -12.57 -0.38 -12.57
CA VAL A 15 -11.56 0.70 -12.58
C VAL A 15 -11.36 1.19 -11.14
N LYS A 16 -10.27 0.74 -10.49
CA LYS A 16 -9.90 1.22 -9.16
C LYS A 16 -9.40 2.65 -9.36
N LYS A 17 -10.34 3.60 -9.35
CA LYS A 17 -10.07 5.03 -9.23
C LYS A 17 -9.06 5.18 -8.11
N GLY A 18 -7.82 5.55 -8.44
CA GLY A 18 -6.69 5.54 -7.51
C GLY A 18 -7.08 6.32 -6.26
N HIS A 19 -7.36 5.62 -5.16
CA HIS A 19 -7.63 6.27 -3.90
C HIS A 19 -6.29 6.85 -3.45
N ALA A 20 -6.19 8.18 -3.46
CA ALA A 20 -5.06 8.86 -2.85
C ALA A 20 -4.96 8.37 -1.40
N ILE A 21 -3.86 7.70 -1.06
CA ILE A 21 -3.67 7.13 0.25
C ILE A 21 -3.29 8.26 1.20
N THR A 22 -4.23 8.62 2.07
CA THR A 22 -4.04 9.68 3.07
C THR A 22 -2.92 9.32 4.06
N MET A 23 -2.25 10.34 4.61
CA MET A 23 -1.20 10.14 5.61
C MET A 23 -1.70 9.39 6.84
N GLU A 24 -2.93 9.68 7.29
CA GLU A 24 -3.58 8.96 8.38
C GLU A 24 -3.63 7.43 8.13
N THR A 25 -3.95 7.03 6.90
CA THR A 25 -4.03 5.62 6.53
C THR A 25 -2.65 4.96 6.53
N LYS A 26 -1.62 5.67 6.06
CA LYS A 26 -0.23 5.17 6.11
C LYS A 26 0.23 4.93 7.55
N VAL A 27 -0.07 5.85 8.46
CA VAL A 27 0.22 5.69 9.90
C VAL A 27 -0.52 4.49 10.49
N LYS A 28 -1.80 4.31 10.17
CA LYS A 28 -2.58 3.15 10.64
C LYS A 28 -2.00 1.83 10.13
N VAL A 29 -1.52 1.78 8.88
CA VAL A 29 -0.82 0.61 8.32
C VAL A 29 0.45 0.31 9.10
N ILE A 30 1.32 1.30 9.31
CA ILE A 30 2.56 1.17 10.09
C ILE A 30 2.27 0.63 11.49
N LYS A 31 1.35 1.26 12.23
CA LYS A 31 0.98 0.84 13.59
C LYS A 31 0.44 -0.59 13.64
N ARG A 32 -0.28 -1.05 12.61
CA ARG A 32 -0.78 -2.45 12.54
C ARG A 32 0.34 -3.45 12.30
N VAL A 33 1.33 -3.11 11.46
CA VAL A 33 2.53 -3.94 11.26
C VAL A 33 3.33 -4.02 12.57
N GLU A 34 3.53 -2.91 13.27
CA GLU A 34 4.26 -2.88 14.55
C GLU A 34 3.56 -3.66 15.66
N ARG A 35 2.22 -3.77 15.62
CA ARG A 35 1.43 -4.65 16.49
C ARG A 35 1.53 -6.14 16.13
N GLY A 36 2.34 -6.49 15.13
CA GLY A 36 2.56 -7.88 14.70
C GLY A 36 1.51 -8.43 13.73
N LYS A 37 0.63 -7.60 13.14
CA LYS A 37 -0.31 -8.07 12.12
C LYS A 37 0.43 -8.39 10.82
N LYS A 38 0.00 -9.46 10.13
CA LYS A 38 0.57 -9.84 8.83
C LYS A 38 0.26 -8.77 7.77
N MET A 39 1.24 -8.48 6.92
CA MET A 39 1.12 -7.45 5.88
C MET A 39 -0.01 -7.76 4.88
N LEU A 40 -0.23 -9.04 4.56
CA LEU A 40 -1.33 -9.47 3.69
C LEU A 40 -2.70 -9.14 4.30
N ASP A 41 -2.90 -9.47 5.58
CA ASP A 41 -4.16 -9.17 6.28
C ASP A 41 -4.42 -7.66 6.31
N ILE A 42 -3.38 -6.86 6.48
CA ILE A 42 -3.47 -5.40 6.45
C ILE A 42 -3.85 -4.92 5.03
N ALA A 43 -3.17 -5.42 4.00
CA ALA A 43 -3.44 -5.10 2.60
C ALA A 43 -4.91 -5.41 2.23
N HIS A 44 -5.40 -6.61 2.58
CA HIS A 44 -6.80 -6.99 2.38
C HIS A 44 -7.75 -6.09 3.15
N SER A 45 -7.46 -5.76 4.42
CA SER A 45 -8.33 -4.91 5.26
C SER A 45 -8.52 -3.49 4.72
N TYR A 46 -7.54 -2.98 3.96
CA TYR A 46 -7.59 -1.65 3.36
C TYR A 46 -7.88 -1.68 1.85
N ASN A 47 -8.14 -2.86 1.26
CA ASN A 47 -8.25 -3.07 -0.18
C ASN A 47 -7.06 -2.47 -0.97
N MET A 48 -5.87 -2.57 -0.38
CA MET A 48 -4.62 -2.07 -0.94
C MET A 48 -3.76 -3.21 -1.47
N ASN A 49 -2.90 -2.91 -2.44
CA ASN A 49 -1.91 -3.86 -2.91
C ASN A 49 -0.84 -4.09 -1.83
N HIS A 50 -0.31 -5.32 -1.75
CA HIS A 50 0.78 -5.65 -0.83
C HIS A 50 2.01 -4.74 -1.01
N SER A 51 2.32 -4.36 -2.26
CA SER A 51 3.40 -3.42 -2.58
C SER A 51 3.26 -2.07 -1.86
N ILE A 52 2.04 -1.57 -1.70
CA ILE A 52 1.77 -0.30 -1.01
C ILE A 52 2.10 -0.41 0.48
N VAL A 53 1.78 -1.54 1.11
CA VAL A 53 2.12 -1.81 2.51
C VAL A 53 3.63 -1.84 2.70
N VAL A 54 4.36 -2.51 1.80
CA VAL A 54 5.82 -2.55 1.80
C VAL A 54 6.41 -1.14 1.65
N THR A 55 5.93 -0.35 0.68
CA THR A 55 6.41 1.02 0.45
C THR A 55 6.11 1.95 1.64
N ASN A 56 4.97 1.80 2.31
CA ASN A 56 4.67 2.55 3.54
C ASN A 56 5.65 2.19 4.67
N LEU A 57 6.04 0.91 4.77
CA LEU A 57 6.99 0.48 5.79
C LEU A 57 8.42 0.96 5.50
N GLN A 58 8.84 0.96 4.23
CA GLN A 58 10.13 1.51 3.82
C GLN A 58 10.24 3.02 4.08
N ASN A 59 9.13 3.74 3.98
CA ASN A 59 9.05 5.17 4.24
C ASN A 59 8.57 5.51 5.67
N LYS A 60 8.59 4.53 6.59
CA LYS A 60 8.01 4.68 7.94
C LYS A 60 8.52 5.92 8.65
N ASP A 61 9.82 6.13 8.66
CA ASP A 61 10.44 7.21 9.44
C ASP A 61 9.98 8.59 8.93
N LYS A 62 9.99 8.79 7.60
CA LYS A 62 9.48 10.02 6.97
C LYS A 62 8.00 10.25 7.23
N ILE A 63 7.19 9.18 7.21
CA ILE A 63 5.75 9.26 7.48
C ILE A 63 5.50 9.63 8.95
N MET A 64 6.28 9.07 9.88
CA MET A 64 6.14 9.33 11.32
C MET A 64 6.71 10.70 11.73
N GLU A 65 7.77 11.17 11.08
CA GLU A 65 8.32 12.52 11.25
C GLU A 65 7.28 13.57 10.87
N HIS A 66 6.65 13.42 9.70
CA HIS A 66 5.61 14.33 9.21
C HIS A 66 4.37 14.41 10.12
N VAL A 67 4.13 13.41 10.97
CA VAL A 67 2.99 13.37 11.91
C VAL A 67 3.34 14.00 13.26
N LYS A 68 4.63 14.10 13.58
CA LYS A 68 5.13 14.71 14.82
C LYS A 68 5.34 16.21 14.68
N SER A 69 5.53 16.70 13.45
CA SER A 69 5.52 18.13 13.10
C SER A 69 4.09 18.65 12.95
#